data_AF-A0A0B1SL44-F1
#
_entry.id   AF-A0A0B1SL44-F1
#
_cell.length_a   1.000
_cell.length_b   1.000
_cell.length_c   1.000
_cell.angle_alpha   90.00
_cell.angle_beta   90.00
_cell.angle_gamma   90.00
#
_symmetry.space_group_name_H-M   'P 1'
#
loop_
_entity.id
_entity.type
_entity.pdbx_description
1 polymer ?
#
loop_
_entity_poly.entity_id
_entity_poly.type
_entity_poly.pdbx_seq_one_letter_code
_entity_poly.pdbx_strand_id
1 'polypeptide(L)'
;NSAGGRIDKLKVADDFALLDPCKVEEQVSGVPCGSSYCNEALGEECIAGKLCGCPKGQKRKDANSPCRVVESFNLPLYVIRDGEKQIKFTPNVADPRDDLHKDLVGRFESGIAQSYNKTPLHGGFITAEVNDIEEPSTRNASWIPGILYNFTSHFVRGSVGEPSTVFTDLIEYIAKKNNHEVGTSKLFISPDQANPFSSCYASDCHPSAICTPVGKGYT
;
A
#
# COMPACT_ATOMS: atom_id res chain seq x y z
N ASN A 1 13.93 8.51 80.63
CA ASN A 1 14.40 7.58 79.57
C ASN A 1 13.20 6.87 78.95
N SER A 2 12.67 7.43 77.86
CA SER A 2 11.61 6.81 77.06
C SER A 2 12.25 6.32 75.76
N ALA A 3 12.33 5.01 75.56
CA ALA A 3 12.78 4.42 74.30
C ALA A 3 11.56 3.80 73.60
N GLY A 4 11.02 4.52 72.62
CA GLY A 4 10.00 4.01 71.71
C GLY A 4 10.65 3.14 70.65
N GLY A 5 10.32 1.84 70.64
CA GLY A 5 10.67 0.92 69.56
C GLY A 5 9.69 1.06 68.40
N ARG A 6 10.16 1.57 67.26
CA ARG A 6 9.45 1.51 65.98
C ARG A 6 9.45 0.06 65.47
N ILE A 7 8.29 -0.46 65.11
CA ILE A 7 8.17 -1.71 64.36
C ILE A 7 8.54 -1.39 62.91
N ASP A 8 9.61 -2.00 62.41
CA ASP A 8 10.02 -1.87 61.01
C ASP A 8 8.93 -2.40 60.08
N LYS A 9 8.67 -1.66 59.00
CA LYS A 9 7.68 -2.02 57.98
C LYS A 9 8.05 -3.37 57.36
N LEU A 10 7.10 -4.31 57.40
CA LEU A 10 7.16 -5.58 56.67
C LEU A 10 7.54 -5.31 55.20
N LYS A 11 8.71 -5.80 54.80
CA LYS A 11 9.14 -5.82 53.39
C LYS A 11 8.45 -7.00 52.71
N VAL A 12 7.54 -6.69 51.80
CA VAL A 12 6.96 -7.67 50.88
C VAL A 12 7.99 -7.94 49.79
N ALA A 13 8.12 -9.19 49.37
CA ALA A 13 9.03 -9.58 48.30
C ALA A 13 8.60 -8.96 46.95
N ASP A 14 9.59 -8.60 46.13
CA ASP A 14 9.40 -7.86 44.88
C ASP A 14 8.60 -8.65 43.81
N ASP A 15 8.41 -9.94 44.02
CA ASP A 15 7.70 -10.88 43.17
C ASP A 15 6.23 -11.09 43.56
N PHE A 16 5.72 -10.42 44.60
CA PHE A 16 4.33 -10.55 45.03
C PHE A 16 3.31 -10.21 43.92
N ALA A 17 3.66 -9.33 42.98
CA ALA A 17 2.83 -9.00 41.82
C ALA A 17 2.71 -10.13 40.78
N LEU A 18 3.58 -11.15 40.83
CA LEU A 18 3.45 -12.38 40.03
C LEU A 18 2.40 -13.33 40.60
N LEU A 19 2.05 -13.17 41.87
CA LEU A 19 1.10 -14.00 42.59
C LEU A 19 -0.29 -13.35 42.72
N ASP A 20 -0.54 -12.25 41.99
CA ASP A 20 -1.84 -11.58 42.00
C ASP A 20 -2.90 -12.48 41.35
N PRO A 21 -3.83 -13.08 42.13
CA PRO A 21 -4.87 -13.94 41.59
C PRO A 21 -5.94 -13.14 40.80
N CYS A 22 -5.86 -11.81 40.81
CA CYS A 22 -6.71 -10.90 40.04
C CYS A 22 -6.02 -10.35 38.79
N LYS A 23 -4.84 -10.86 38.41
CA LYS A 23 -4.23 -10.53 37.12
C LYS A 23 -5.20 -10.98 36.03
N VAL A 24 -5.86 -10.01 35.40
CA VAL A 24 -6.63 -10.25 34.19
C VAL A 24 -5.58 -10.68 33.17
N GLU A 25 -5.45 -11.99 32.96
CA GLU A 25 -4.79 -12.51 31.76
C GLU A 25 -5.38 -11.70 30.60
N GLU A 26 -4.54 -11.03 29.81
CA GLU A 26 -5.00 -10.40 28.59
C GLU A 26 -5.74 -11.50 27.82
N GLN A 27 -7.07 -11.48 27.90
CA GLN A 27 -7.91 -12.46 27.23
C GLN A 27 -7.54 -12.35 25.77
N VAL A 28 -6.91 -13.39 25.25
CA VAL A 28 -6.59 -13.50 23.83
C VAL A 28 -7.94 -13.57 23.13
N SER A 29 -8.47 -12.39 22.80
CA SER A 29 -9.80 -12.21 22.26
C SER A 29 -9.73 -12.37 20.76
N GLY A 30 -10.46 -13.34 20.21
CA GLY A 30 -10.56 -13.53 18.77
C GLY A 30 -10.99 -14.93 18.34
N VAL A 31 -11.19 -15.09 17.04
CA VAL A 31 -11.52 -16.38 16.42
C VAL A 31 -10.23 -17.20 16.25
N PRO A 32 -10.16 -18.46 16.72
CA PRO A 32 -8.97 -19.29 16.53
C PRO A 32 -8.66 -19.50 15.04
N CYS A 33 -7.40 -19.29 14.65
CA CYS A 33 -6.94 -19.40 13.27
C CYS A 33 -5.48 -19.88 13.20
N GLY A 34 -5.27 -21.14 12.81
CA GLY A 34 -3.95 -21.75 12.81
C GLY A 34 -3.30 -21.72 14.19
N SER A 35 -2.17 -21.02 14.32
CA SER A 35 -1.44 -20.81 15.58
C SER A 35 -1.73 -19.46 16.25
N SER A 36 -2.74 -18.73 15.78
CA SER A 36 -3.08 -17.36 16.22
C SER A 36 -4.58 -17.18 16.40
N TYR A 37 -5.00 -15.99 16.82
CA TYR A 37 -6.41 -15.61 16.95
C TYR A 37 -6.67 -14.35 16.12
N CYS A 38 -7.74 -14.37 15.32
CA CYS A 38 -8.11 -13.23 14.48
C CYS A 38 -8.90 -12.21 15.28
N ASN A 39 -8.53 -10.95 15.11
CA ASN A 39 -9.09 -9.86 15.87
C ASN A 39 -10.45 -9.43 15.29
N GLU A 40 -11.53 -9.89 15.94
CA GLU A 40 -12.90 -9.54 15.56
C GLU A 40 -13.17 -8.04 15.64
N ALA A 41 -12.52 -7.32 16.56
CA ALA A 41 -12.70 -5.87 16.68
C ALA A 41 -12.13 -5.10 15.46
N LEU A 42 -11.20 -5.72 14.73
CA LEU A 42 -10.69 -5.22 13.46
C LEU A 42 -11.46 -5.76 12.24
N GLY A 43 -12.46 -6.63 12.46
CA GLY A 43 -13.20 -7.28 11.39
C GLY A 43 -12.40 -8.31 10.61
N GLU A 44 -11.37 -8.91 11.22
CA GLU A 44 -10.62 -9.99 10.60
C GLU A 44 -11.41 -11.30 10.53
N GLU A 45 -11.16 -12.10 9.50
CA GLU A 45 -11.62 -13.47 9.37
C GLU A 45 -10.44 -14.44 9.23
N CYS A 46 -10.68 -15.70 9.60
CA CYS A 46 -9.69 -16.75 9.42
C CYS A 46 -9.71 -17.29 7.98
N ILE A 47 -8.74 -16.87 7.18
CA ILE A 47 -8.56 -17.26 5.79
C ILE A 47 -7.88 -18.63 5.75
N ALA A 48 -8.55 -19.60 5.12
CA ALA A 48 -8.09 -20.97 4.93
C ALA A 48 -7.64 -21.69 6.23
N GLY A 49 -8.21 -21.32 7.37
CA GLY A 49 -7.87 -21.93 8.67
C GLY A 49 -6.47 -21.58 9.20
N LYS A 50 -5.76 -20.62 8.59
CA LYS A 50 -4.32 -20.40 8.82
C LYS A 50 -3.89 -18.95 8.99
N LEU A 51 -4.59 -18.00 8.36
CA LEU A 51 -4.17 -16.61 8.31
C LEU A 51 -5.32 -15.68 8.66
N CYS A 52 -5.09 -14.74 9.57
CA CYS A 52 -6.02 -13.65 9.84
C CYS A 52 -5.88 -12.55 8.79
N GLY A 53 -7.00 -12.16 8.19
CA GLY A 53 -7.02 -11.13 7.16
C GLY A 53 -8.39 -10.53 6.96
N CYS A 54 -8.48 -9.55 6.06
CA CYS A 54 -9.75 -8.91 5.76
C CYS A 54 -10.63 -9.79 4.86
N PRO A 55 -11.96 -9.75 5.05
CA PRO A 55 -12.90 -10.44 4.18
C PRO A 55 -12.77 -10.01 2.71
N LYS A 56 -13.25 -10.86 1.80
CA LYS A 56 -13.26 -10.54 0.37
C LYS A 56 -13.94 -9.19 0.09
N GLY A 57 -13.23 -8.33 -0.65
CA GLY A 57 -13.71 -6.98 -0.97
C GLY A 57 -13.48 -5.95 0.14
N GLN A 58 -12.79 -6.34 1.20
CA GLN A 58 -12.31 -5.45 2.26
C GLN A 58 -10.79 -5.42 2.29
N LYS A 59 -10.24 -4.28 2.70
CA LYS A 59 -8.81 -4.06 2.92
C LYS A 59 -8.62 -3.21 4.18
N ARG A 60 -7.38 -3.16 4.67
CA ARG A 60 -6.97 -2.33 5.80
C ARG A 60 -5.70 -1.58 5.46
N LYS A 61 -5.47 -0.49 6.16
CA LYS A 61 -4.29 0.37 5.97
C LYS A 61 -3.02 -0.24 6.56
N ASP A 62 -3.15 -0.86 7.72
CA ASP A 62 -2.07 -1.51 8.46
C ASP A 62 -2.65 -2.61 9.35
N ALA A 63 -1.80 -3.38 10.03
CA ALA A 63 -2.21 -4.51 10.86
C ALA A 63 -3.14 -4.14 12.03
N ASN A 64 -3.15 -2.87 12.47
CA ASN A 64 -3.95 -2.39 13.59
C ASN A 64 -5.22 -1.66 13.14
N SER A 65 -5.40 -1.47 11.83
CA SER A 65 -6.56 -0.78 11.26
C SER A 65 -7.70 -1.76 11.00
N PRO A 66 -8.96 -1.34 11.18
CA PRO A 66 -10.10 -2.18 10.87
C PRO A 66 -10.18 -2.43 9.36
N CYS A 67 -10.69 -3.61 9.00
CA CYS A 67 -11.07 -3.94 7.64
C CYS A 67 -12.22 -3.05 7.19
N ARG A 68 -12.06 -2.46 6.01
CA ARG A 68 -13.03 -1.56 5.40
C ARG A 68 -13.38 -2.07 4.02
N VAL A 69 -14.65 -1.94 3.65
CA VAL A 69 -15.13 -2.20 2.29
C VAL A 69 -14.47 -1.20 1.34
N VAL A 70 -13.85 -1.73 0.28
CA VAL A 70 -13.09 -0.90 -0.67
C VAL A 70 -13.65 -0.90 -2.08
N GLU A 71 -13.28 0.14 -2.81
CA GLU A 71 -13.25 0.22 -4.27
C GLU A 71 -11.80 0.17 -4.73
N SER A 72 -11.56 -0.54 -5.83
CA SER A 72 -10.22 -0.88 -6.32
C SER A 72 -10.04 -0.35 -7.74
N PHE A 73 -8.94 0.33 -7.98
CA PHE A 73 -8.60 0.90 -9.28
C PHE A 73 -7.27 0.31 -9.74
N ASN A 74 -7.28 -0.37 -10.90
CA ASN A 74 -6.05 -0.86 -11.52
C ASN A 74 -5.41 0.27 -12.33
N LEU A 75 -4.15 0.57 -12.03
CA LEU A 75 -3.43 1.72 -12.55
C LEU A 75 -2.04 1.29 -13.04
N PRO A 76 -1.58 1.83 -14.18
CA PRO A 76 -0.19 1.75 -14.59
C PRO A 76 0.63 2.89 -13.96
N LEU A 77 1.90 2.66 -13.63
CA LEU A 77 2.86 3.73 -13.37
C LEU A 77 4.22 3.42 -13.99
N TYR A 78 4.66 4.28 -14.92
CA TYR A 78 5.91 4.09 -15.63
C TYR A 78 7.07 4.76 -14.87
N VAL A 79 7.98 3.94 -14.33
CA VAL A 79 9.11 4.36 -13.49
C VAL A 79 10.41 4.14 -14.25
N ILE A 80 11.25 5.16 -14.35
CA ILE A 80 12.46 5.16 -15.18
C ILE A 80 13.77 5.18 -14.39
N ARG A 81 13.74 5.57 -13.11
CA ARG A 81 14.95 5.63 -12.26
C ARG A 81 14.72 5.11 -10.86
N ASP A 82 15.78 4.53 -10.30
CA ASP A 82 15.96 4.21 -8.89
C ASP A 82 17.14 5.04 -8.36
N GLY A 83 16.84 6.08 -7.60
CA GLY A 83 17.76 7.15 -7.27
C GLY A 83 18.27 7.84 -8.54
N GLU A 84 19.58 7.85 -8.69
CA GLU A 84 20.27 8.42 -9.85
C GLU A 84 20.43 7.43 -11.01
N LYS A 85 20.14 6.14 -10.78
CA LYS A 85 20.34 5.09 -11.77
C LYS A 85 19.09 4.88 -12.61
N GLN A 86 19.29 4.78 -13.91
CA GLN A 86 18.22 4.36 -14.81
C GLN A 86 17.92 2.87 -14.59
N ILE A 87 16.64 2.56 -14.39
CA ILE A 87 16.20 1.17 -14.24
C ILE A 87 16.15 0.54 -15.64
N LYS A 88 16.46 -0.75 -15.72
CA LYS A 88 16.20 -1.55 -16.91
C LYS A 88 15.33 -2.73 -16.52
N PHE A 89 14.30 -3.00 -17.32
CA PHE A 89 13.53 -4.22 -17.17
C PHE A 89 14.46 -5.44 -17.34
N THR A 90 14.35 -6.38 -16.40
CA THR A 90 14.99 -7.69 -16.49
C THR A 90 14.02 -8.74 -15.93
N PRO A 91 14.12 -10.01 -16.33
CA PRO A 91 13.23 -11.06 -15.81
C PRO A 91 13.23 -11.16 -14.28
N ASN A 92 14.36 -10.86 -13.62
CA ASN A 92 14.47 -10.84 -12.17
C ASN A 92 13.59 -9.77 -11.52
N VAL A 93 13.47 -8.59 -12.15
CA VAL A 93 12.59 -7.52 -11.66
C VAL A 93 11.11 -7.92 -11.76
N ALA A 94 10.77 -8.88 -12.64
CA ALA A 94 9.42 -9.43 -12.75
C ALA A 94 9.19 -10.70 -11.90
N ASP A 95 10.21 -11.27 -11.24
CA ASP A 95 10.07 -12.48 -10.41
C ASP A 95 9.76 -12.12 -8.95
N PRO A 96 8.56 -12.43 -8.41
CA PRO A 96 8.18 -12.12 -7.03
C PRO A 96 9.06 -12.77 -5.95
N ARG A 97 9.87 -13.76 -6.33
CA ARG A 97 10.78 -14.46 -5.41
C ARG A 97 12.13 -13.74 -5.30
N ASP A 98 12.48 -12.91 -6.27
CA ASP A 98 13.73 -12.14 -6.28
C ASP A 98 13.67 -11.00 -5.25
N ASP A 99 14.78 -10.76 -4.55
CA ASP A 99 14.84 -9.75 -3.49
C ASP A 99 14.83 -8.32 -4.07
N LEU A 100 15.32 -8.12 -5.30
CA LEU A 100 15.20 -6.85 -6.00
C LEU A 100 13.73 -6.52 -6.28
N HIS A 101 12.95 -7.50 -6.70
CA HIS A 101 11.51 -7.31 -6.91
C HIS A 101 10.81 -6.92 -5.60
N LYS A 102 11.06 -7.66 -4.50
CA LYS A 102 10.44 -7.37 -3.20
C LYS A 102 10.80 -5.97 -2.68
N ASP A 103 12.06 -5.57 -2.80
CA ASP A 103 12.50 -4.22 -2.41
C ASP A 103 11.80 -3.14 -3.25
N LEU A 104 11.80 -3.31 -4.58
CA LEU A 104 11.14 -2.38 -5.50
C LEU A 104 9.64 -2.25 -5.22
N VAL A 105 8.94 -3.37 -5.01
CA VAL A 105 7.50 -3.38 -4.70
C VAL A 105 7.24 -2.70 -3.36
N GLY A 106 7.96 -3.07 -2.29
CA GLY A 106 7.74 -2.49 -0.96
C GLY A 106 7.98 -0.99 -0.92
N ARG A 107 9.04 -0.51 -1.58
CA ARG A 107 9.31 0.93 -1.72
C ARG A 107 8.26 1.63 -2.57
N PHE A 108 7.81 1.00 -3.65
CA PHE A 108 6.77 1.53 -4.51
C PHE A 108 5.44 1.69 -3.77
N GLU A 109 4.93 0.65 -3.13
CA GLU A 109 3.65 0.67 -2.40
C GLU A 109 3.66 1.72 -1.28
N SER A 110 4.76 1.78 -0.52
CA SER A 110 4.97 2.82 0.49
C SER A 110 5.00 4.22 -0.13
N GLY A 111 5.70 4.38 -1.26
CA GLY A 111 5.76 5.64 -2.00
C GLY A 111 4.39 6.10 -2.54
N ILE A 112 3.56 5.17 -3.01
CA ILE A 112 2.18 5.45 -3.44
C ILE A 112 1.33 5.90 -2.25
N ALA A 113 1.41 5.21 -1.12
CA ALA A 113 0.69 5.59 0.08
C ALA A 113 1.07 7.00 0.56
N GLN A 114 2.37 7.31 0.57
CA GLN A 114 2.88 8.64 0.89
C GLN A 114 2.41 9.70 -0.10
N SER A 115 2.35 9.36 -1.39
CA SER A 115 1.89 10.26 -2.44
C SER A 115 0.40 10.58 -2.29
N TYR A 116 -0.46 9.57 -2.12
CA TYR A 116 -1.89 9.80 -1.88
C TYR A 116 -2.17 10.58 -0.60
N ASN A 117 -1.34 10.44 0.44
CA ASN A 117 -1.43 11.23 1.66
C ASN A 117 -1.23 12.76 1.42
N LYS A 118 -0.78 13.16 0.23
CA LYS A 118 -0.62 14.55 -0.20
C LYS A 118 -1.62 14.98 -1.26
N THR A 119 -2.61 14.14 -1.56
CA THR A 119 -3.70 14.40 -2.50
C THR A 119 -5.02 14.67 -1.77
N PRO A 120 -6.04 15.23 -2.43
CA PRO A 120 -7.39 15.32 -1.88
C PRO A 120 -7.96 13.96 -1.43
N LEU A 121 -7.50 12.85 -2.03
CA LEU A 121 -7.98 11.49 -1.76
C LEU A 121 -7.40 10.86 -0.48
N HIS A 122 -6.52 11.55 0.26
CA HIS A 122 -5.84 11.00 1.45
C HIS A 122 -6.77 10.37 2.49
N GLY A 123 -7.97 10.95 2.71
CA GLY A 123 -8.93 10.45 3.71
C GLY A 123 -9.61 9.14 3.31
N GLY A 124 -9.63 8.83 2.02
CA GLY A 124 -10.23 7.62 1.46
C GLY A 124 -9.22 6.52 1.15
N PHE A 125 -7.95 6.84 0.95
CA PHE A 125 -6.92 5.88 0.58
C PHE A 125 -6.67 4.85 1.71
N ILE A 126 -6.60 3.57 1.34
CA ILE A 126 -6.35 2.45 2.25
C ILE A 126 -4.96 1.86 2.02
N THR A 127 -4.73 1.28 0.85
CA THR A 127 -3.46 0.64 0.50
C THR A 127 -3.30 0.54 -1.01
N ALA A 128 -2.07 0.29 -1.46
CA ALA A 128 -1.75 -0.05 -2.83
C ALA A 128 -1.06 -1.41 -2.87
N GLU A 129 -1.36 -2.22 -3.88
CA GLU A 129 -0.82 -3.56 -4.07
C GLU A 129 -0.28 -3.68 -5.50
N VAL A 130 1.00 -4.00 -5.66
CA VAL A 130 1.56 -4.27 -6.99
C VAL A 130 1.05 -5.63 -7.48
N ASN A 131 0.43 -5.65 -8.66
CA ASN A 131 -0.03 -6.87 -9.30
C ASN A 131 1.15 -7.54 -10.02
N ASP A 132 1.90 -6.76 -10.80
CA ASP A 132 3.05 -7.20 -11.59
C ASP A 132 3.92 -6.01 -12.03
N ILE A 133 5.14 -6.34 -12.45
CA ILE A 133 6.06 -5.41 -13.11
C ILE A 133 6.24 -5.87 -14.56
N GLU A 134 5.79 -5.03 -15.49
CA GLU A 134 5.76 -5.31 -16.93
C GLU A 134 6.94 -4.62 -17.65
N GLU A 135 7.31 -5.14 -18.82
CA GLU A 135 8.24 -4.47 -19.72
C GLU A 135 7.53 -3.27 -20.39
N PRO A 136 8.02 -2.03 -20.24
CA PRO A 136 7.33 -0.84 -20.73
C PRO A 136 7.11 -0.82 -22.25
N SER A 137 8.02 -1.44 -23.00
CA SER A 137 8.00 -1.53 -24.46
C SER A 137 6.74 -2.24 -24.99
N THR A 138 6.13 -3.12 -24.18
CA THR A 138 4.89 -3.83 -24.51
C THR A 138 3.67 -2.91 -24.55
N ARG A 139 3.72 -1.77 -23.86
CA ARG A 139 2.67 -0.74 -23.90
C ARG A 139 2.99 0.37 -24.89
N ASN A 140 4.26 0.76 -24.98
CA ASN A 140 4.71 1.78 -25.91
C ASN A 140 6.15 1.47 -26.33
N ALA A 141 6.37 1.22 -27.62
CA ALA A 141 7.68 0.86 -28.16
C ALA A 141 8.78 1.91 -27.90
N SER A 142 8.40 3.17 -27.63
CA SER A 142 9.33 4.25 -27.28
C SER A 142 9.79 4.21 -25.82
N TRP A 143 9.11 3.45 -24.96
CA TRP A 143 9.46 3.26 -23.56
C TRP A 143 10.53 2.18 -23.43
N ILE A 144 11.77 2.58 -23.73
CA ILE A 144 12.92 1.68 -23.76
C ILE A 144 13.52 1.47 -22.35
N PRO A 145 13.80 2.52 -21.56
CA PRO A 145 14.28 2.32 -20.19
C PRO A 145 13.14 2.14 -19.19
N GLY A 146 13.47 1.73 -17.97
CA GLY A 146 12.52 1.68 -16.86
C GLY A 146 11.74 0.39 -16.76
N ILE A 147 10.70 0.46 -15.94
CA ILE A 147 9.74 -0.61 -15.65
C ILE A 147 8.33 -0.03 -15.52
N LEU A 148 7.33 -0.83 -15.86
CA LEU A 148 5.94 -0.44 -15.73
C LEU A 148 5.31 -1.21 -14.56
N TYR A 149 4.96 -0.49 -13.50
CA TYR A 149 4.17 -1.08 -12.43
C TYR A 149 2.71 -1.15 -12.86
N ASN A 150 2.12 -2.32 -12.74
CA ASN A 150 0.67 -2.51 -12.80
C ASN A 150 0.24 -2.82 -11.36
N PHE A 151 -0.53 -1.91 -10.78
CA PHE A 151 -0.85 -1.93 -9.36
C PHE A 151 -2.29 -1.53 -9.11
N THR A 152 -2.84 -2.05 -8.02
CA THR A 152 -4.20 -1.74 -7.58
C THR A 152 -4.15 -0.77 -6.42
N SER A 153 -4.83 0.38 -6.54
CA SER A 153 -5.07 1.29 -5.42
C SER A 153 -6.45 1.03 -4.82
N HIS A 154 -6.50 0.87 -3.49
CA HIS A 154 -7.73 0.62 -2.74
C HIS A 154 -8.15 1.85 -1.95
N PHE A 155 -9.40 2.25 -2.11
CA PHE A 155 -10.03 3.36 -1.40
C PHE A 155 -11.26 2.87 -0.66
N VAL A 156 -11.64 3.52 0.43
CA VAL A 156 -12.93 3.27 1.08
C VAL A 156 -14.04 3.47 0.05
N ARG A 157 -14.98 2.51 -0.03
CA ARG A 157 -16.08 2.60 -0.98
C ARG A 157 -16.85 3.91 -0.84
N GLY A 158 -17.03 4.63 -1.95
CA GLY A 158 -17.72 5.91 -2.00
C GLY A 158 -16.85 7.12 -1.61
N SER A 159 -15.56 6.94 -1.30
CA SER A 159 -14.66 8.08 -1.03
C SER A 159 -14.10 8.74 -2.28
N VAL A 160 -14.18 8.07 -3.43
CA VAL A 160 -13.73 8.59 -4.73
C VAL A 160 -14.94 9.11 -5.48
N GLY A 161 -14.98 10.43 -5.73
CA GLY A 161 -16.08 11.05 -6.47
C GLY A 161 -16.03 10.78 -7.97
N GLU A 162 -14.83 10.86 -8.57
CA GLU A 162 -14.60 10.65 -10.00
C GLU A 162 -13.43 9.67 -10.20
N PRO A 163 -13.60 8.54 -10.93
CA PRO A 163 -12.53 7.55 -11.10
C PRO A 163 -11.22 8.11 -11.67
N SER A 164 -11.32 9.08 -12.59
CA SER A 164 -10.17 9.70 -13.27
C SER A 164 -9.22 10.37 -12.29
N THR A 165 -9.75 10.94 -11.19
CA THR A 165 -8.96 11.69 -10.20
C THR A 165 -8.00 10.80 -9.43
N VAL A 166 -8.29 9.50 -9.32
CA VAL A 166 -7.40 8.52 -8.71
C VAL A 166 -6.03 8.54 -9.40
N PHE A 167 -6.01 8.62 -10.72
CA PHE A 167 -4.77 8.69 -11.48
C PHE A 167 -4.26 10.13 -11.61
N THR A 168 -5.10 11.09 -11.96
CA THR A 168 -4.63 12.45 -12.27
C THR A 168 -4.07 13.17 -11.05
N ASP A 169 -4.69 13.02 -9.87
CA ASP A 169 -4.20 13.67 -8.64
C ASP A 169 -2.87 13.07 -8.19
N LEU A 170 -2.72 11.75 -8.35
CA LEU A 170 -1.47 11.04 -8.05
C LEU A 170 -0.34 11.53 -8.96
N ILE A 171 -0.54 11.51 -10.29
CA ILE A 171 0.46 11.96 -11.25
C ILE A 171 0.78 13.45 -11.06
N GLU A 172 -0.23 14.29 -10.85
CA GLU A 172 -0.02 15.72 -10.63
C GLU A 172 0.84 15.97 -9.39
N TYR A 173 0.55 15.29 -8.27
CA TYR A 173 1.38 15.39 -7.09
C TYR A 173 2.82 14.94 -7.37
N ILE A 174 3.00 13.73 -7.91
CA ILE A 174 4.33 13.16 -8.15
C ILE A 174 5.13 14.04 -9.10
N ALA A 175 4.60 14.36 -10.28
CA ALA A 175 5.31 15.08 -11.33
C ALA A 175 5.56 16.55 -10.97
N LYS A 176 4.54 17.26 -10.47
CA LYS A 176 4.62 18.72 -10.30
C LYS A 176 5.01 19.16 -8.88
N LYS A 177 4.69 18.36 -7.86
CA LYS A 177 4.89 18.74 -6.45
C LYS A 177 6.00 17.95 -5.77
N ASN A 178 6.37 16.79 -6.30
CA ASN A 178 7.38 15.90 -5.72
C ASN A 178 8.53 15.56 -6.66
N ASN A 179 8.81 16.42 -7.64
CA ASN A 179 9.96 16.29 -8.55
C ASN A 179 10.06 14.91 -9.24
N HIS A 180 8.93 14.34 -9.62
CA HIS A 180 8.77 13.02 -10.23
C HIS A 180 9.08 11.84 -9.30
N GLU A 181 9.39 12.06 -8.01
CA GLU A 181 9.61 10.98 -7.06
C GLU A 181 8.29 10.41 -6.54
N VAL A 182 8.17 9.09 -6.48
CA VAL A 182 7.02 8.40 -5.89
C VAL A 182 7.20 8.41 -4.36
N GLY A 183 6.51 9.30 -3.66
CA GLY A 183 6.71 9.51 -2.21
C GLY A 183 8.17 9.85 -1.88
N THR A 184 8.79 9.09 -0.98
CA THR A 184 10.23 9.15 -0.66
C THR A 184 10.93 7.83 -1.00
N SER A 185 10.44 7.13 -2.02
CA SER A 185 10.87 5.76 -2.37
C SER A 185 12.18 5.72 -3.14
N LYS A 186 12.70 6.86 -3.60
CA LYS A 186 13.74 7.00 -4.63
C LYS A 186 13.35 6.46 -6.01
N LEU A 187 12.10 6.06 -6.23
CA LEU A 187 11.61 5.69 -7.55
C LEU A 187 11.10 6.94 -8.27
N PHE A 188 11.54 7.17 -9.50
CA PHE A 188 11.15 8.34 -10.27
C PHE A 188 10.38 7.97 -11.53
N ILE A 189 9.23 8.60 -11.71
CA ILE A 189 8.37 8.38 -12.87
C ILE A 189 8.91 9.08 -14.12
N SER A 190 8.53 8.58 -15.29
CA SER A 190 8.67 9.32 -16.54
C SER A 190 7.69 10.50 -16.57
N PRO A 191 8.02 11.63 -17.22
CA PRO A 191 7.04 12.66 -17.57
C PRO A 191 5.91 12.12 -18.45
N ASP A 192 6.22 11.12 -19.28
CA ASP A 192 5.27 10.45 -20.15
C ASP A 192 4.60 9.31 -19.39
N GLN A 193 3.32 9.45 -19.07
CA GLN A 193 2.52 8.44 -18.38
C GLN A 193 1.35 7.99 -19.23
N ALA A 194 1.02 6.69 -19.19
CA ALA A 194 -0.15 6.14 -19.85
C ALA A 194 -1.36 6.34 -18.95
N ASN A 195 -2.22 7.32 -19.28
CA ASN A 195 -3.44 7.56 -18.52
C ASN A 195 -4.47 6.46 -18.82
N PRO A 196 -4.84 5.60 -17.84
CA PRO A 196 -5.79 4.51 -18.05
C PRO A 196 -7.23 4.98 -18.37
N PHE A 197 -7.54 6.24 -18.08
CA PHE A 197 -8.84 6.85 -18.35
C PHE A 197 -8.88 7.60 -19.69
N SER A 198 -7.77 7.64 -20.42
CA SER A 198 -7.75 8.21 -21.77
C SER A 198 -8.33 7.21 -22.78
N SER A 199 -9.06 7.71 -23.77
CA SER A 199 -9.49 6.89 -24.93
C SER A 199 -8.31 6.23 -25.65
N CYS A 200 -7.12 6.83 -25.55
CA CYS A 200 -5.89 6.31 -26.13
C CYS A 200 -5.30 5.09 -25.41
N TYR A 201 -5.74 4.81 -24.18
CA TYR A 201 -5.12 3.76 -23.37
C TYR A 201 -5.33 2.35 -23.92
N ALA A 202 -6.54 2.07 -24.40
CA ALA A 202 -6.92 0.79 -25.00
C ALA A 202 -7.00 0.86 -26.53
N SER A 203 -6.42 1.91 -27.14
CA SER A 203 -6.46 2.07 -28.60
C SER A 203 -5.45 1.13 -29.27
N ASP A 204 -5.90 0.38 -30.27
CA ASP A 204 -5.07 -0.52 -31.07
C ASP A 204 -4.30 0.24 -32.18
N CYS A 205 -3.68 1.35 -31.80
CA CYS A 205 -2.86 2.13 -32.70
C CYS A 205 -1.58 1.36 -33.05
N HIS A 206 -1.09 1.53 -34.28
CA HIS A 206 0.24 1.01 -34.64
C HIS A 206 1.30 1.47 -33.62
N PRO A 207 2.28 0.65 -33.21
CA PRO A 207 3.22 0.99 -32.13
C PRO A 207 4.04 2.29 -32.31
N SER A 208 4.13 2.80 -33.55
CA SER A 208 4.79 4.07 -33.89
C SER A 208 3.83 5.26 -34.04
N ALA A 209 2.53 5.05 -33.87
CA ALA A 209 1.53 6.10 -34.03
C ALA A 209 1.32 6.87 -32.71
N ILE A 210 1.12 8.19 -32.82
CA ILE A 210 0.79 9.05 -31.68
C ILE A 210 -0.74 9.10 -31.55
N CYS A 211 -1.28 8.52 -30.48
CA CYS A 211 -2.70 8.63 -30.19
C CYS A 211 -3.00 10.02 -29.59
N THR A 212 -3.92 10.74 -30.21
CA THR A 212 -4.41 12.03 -29.70
C THR A 212 -5.87 11.86 -29.27
N PRO A 213 -6.20 12.05 -27.98
CA PRO A 213 -7.58 11.92 -27.53
C PRO A 213 -8.43 13.06 -28.12
N VAL A 214 -9.41 12.72 -28.94
CA VAL A 214 -10.40 13.67 -29.48
C VAL A 214 -11.54 13.78 -28.48
N GLY A 215 -11.67 14.95 -27.84
CA GLY A 215 -12.64 15.36 -26.80
C GLY A 215 -13.82 14.47 -26.36
N LYS A 216 -13.98 14.39 -25.03
CA LYS A 216 -15.09 13.87 -24.19
C LYS A 216 -15.63 12.47 -24.55
N GLY A 217 -14.82 11.45 -24.27
CA GLY A 217 -15.31 10.08 -24.06
C GLY A 217 -15.85 9.88 -22.64
N TYR A 218 -17.13 9.52 -22.56
CA TYR A 218 -18.01 9.12 -21.44
C TYR A 218 -18.00 9.99 -20.15
N THR A 219 -19.04 10.84 -20.04
CA THR A 219 -19.63 11.32 -18.77
C THR A 219 -20.32 10.19 -18.02
#